data_AF-A0A1C2DEG7-F1
#
_entry.id   AF-A0A1C2DEG7-F1
#
_cell.length_a   1.000
_cell.length_b   1.000
_cell.length_c   1.000
_cell.angle_alpha   90.00
_cell.angle_beta   90.00
_cell.angle_gamma   90.00
#
_symmetry.space_group_name_H-M   'P 1'
#
loop_
_entity.id
_entity.type
_entity.pdbx_description
1 polymer ?
#
loop_
_entity_poly.entity_id
_entity_poly.type
_entity_poly.pdbx_seq_one_letter_code
_entity_poly.pdbx_strand_id
1 'polypeptide(L)'
;MGQTLSLELSDGLHQLLHQFDDYTHEARVLSPEDARLLQVCIDQLRAQARTLENEVSKKRWNEDAARDRLAETDNILAELQRPGSNVRLFPVAPRPFSDGRPKGGAA
;
A
#
# COMPACT_ATOMS: atom_id res chain seq x y z
N MET A 1 -4.29 -8.95 14.07
CA MET A 1 -5.57 -8.92 13.35
C MET A 1 -5.25 -9.18 11.89
N GLY A 2 -5.71 -10.32 11.37
CA GLY A 2 -5.33 -10.81 10.05
C GLY A 2 -5.76 -9.84 8.97
N GLN A 3 -4.86 -9.57 8.03
CA GLN A 3 -5.22 -8.88 6.79
C GLN A 3 -6.25 -9.75 6.10
N THR A 4 -7.51 -9.33 6.11
CA THR A 4 -8.48 -9.78 5.11
C THR A 4 -7.93 -9.22 3.79
N LEU A 5 -7.02 -9.97 3.16
CA LEU A 5 -6.59 -9.67 1.80
C LEU A 5 -7.89 -9.79 0.99
N SER A 6 -8.51 -8.66 0.68
CA SER A 6 -9.79 -8.67 -0.02
C SER A 6 -9.49 -9.19 -1.43
N LEU A 7 -9.81 -10.46 -1.64
CA LEU A 7 -9.73 -11.12 -2.94
C LEU A 7 -10.87 -10.67 -3.87
N GLU A 8 -11.64 -9.63 -3.50
CA GLU A 8 -12.80 -9.12 -4.24
C GLU A 8 -12.55 -8.91 -5.72
N LEU A 9 -11.37 -8.40 -6.12
CA LEU A 9 -11.03 -8.24 -7.54
C LEU A 9 -10.85 -9.61 -8.22
N SER A 10 -10.14 -10.54 -7.58
CA SER A 10 -9.93 -11.90 -8.11
C SER A 10 -11.23 -12.69 -8.17
N ASP A 11 -12.05 -12.60 -7.12
CA ASP A 11 -13.35 -13.26 -7.02
C ASP A 11 -14.32 -12.67 -8.06
N GLY A 12 -14.33 -11.34 -8.23
CA GLY A 12 -15.11 -10.66 -9.27
C GLY A 12 -14.69 -11.04 -10.68
N LEU A 13 -13.38 -11.17 -10.95
CA LEU A 13 -12.87 -11.66 -12.24
C LEU A 13 -13.27 -13.13 -12.48
N HIS A 14 -13.21 -13.97 -11.45
CA HIS A 14 -13.61 -15.36 -11.55
C HIS A 14 -15.11 -15.51 -11.82
N GLN A 15 -15.94 -14.71 -11.14
CA GLN A 15 -17.38 -14.67 -11.36
C GLN A 15 -17.71 -14.17 -12.78
N LEU A 16 -17.01 -13.15 -13.28
CA LEU A 16 -17.18 -12.67 -14.64
C LEU A 16 -16.83 -13.75 -15.67
N LEU A 17 -15.73 -14.49 -15.46
CA LEU A 17 -15.33 -15.60 -16.33
C LEU A 17 -16.43 -16.66 -16.40
N HIS A 18 -16.98 -17.07 -15.25
CA HIS A 18 -18.04 -18.06 -15.18
C HIS A 18 -19.32 -17.60 -15.90
N GLN A 19 -19.64 -16.30 -15.92
CA GLN A 19 -20.78 -15.78 -16.69
C GLN A 19 -20.59 -15.93 -18.21
N PHE A 20 -19.35 -16.08 -18.68
CA PHE A 20 -19.04 -16.31 -20.09
C PHE A 20 -19.01 -17.78 -20.49
N ASP A 21 -18.96 -18.73 -19.56
CA ASP A 21 -18.96 -20.16 -19.87
C ASP A 21 -20.20 -20.58 -20.69
N ASP A 22 -21.35 -19.95 -20.43
CA ASP A 22 -22.58 -20.20 -21.18
C ASP A 22 -22.46 -19.85 -22.68
N TYR A 23 -21.58 -18.92 -23.04
CA TYR A 23 -21.31 -18.52 -24.43
C TYR A 23 -20.33 -19.46 -25.15
N THR A 24 -19.64 -20.34 -24.42
CA THR A 24 -18.71 -21.31 -25.03
C THR A 24 -19.41 -22.53 -25.60
N HIS A 25 -20.63 -22.82 -25.13
CA HIS A 25 -21.40 -24.02 -25.51
C HIS A 25 -22.43 -23.73 -26.62
N GLU A 26 -22.99 -22.51 -26.69
CA GLU A 26 -23.99 -22.13 -27.68
C GLU A 26 -23.79 -20.70 -28.20
N ALA A 27 -24.07 -20.49 -29.49
CA ALA A 27 -24.06 -19.15 -30.08
C ALA A 27 -25.21 -18.31 -29.51
N ARG A 28 -24.91 -17.51 -28.49
CA ARG A 28 -25.85 -16.55 -27.89
C ARG A 28 -25.64 -15.15 -28.45
N VAL A 29 -26.73 -14.47 -28.74
CA VAL A 29 -26.73 -13.04 -29.07
C VAL A 29 -26.78 -12.26 -27.76
N LEU A 30 -25.76 -11.43 -27.52
CA LEU A 30 -25.73 -10.56 -26.36
C LEU A 30 -26.84 -9.51 -26.49
N SER A 31 -27.80 -9.50 -25.55
CA SER A 31 -28.83 -8.47 -25.59
C SER A 31 -28.24 -7.10 -25.20
N PRO A 32 -28.89 -5.97 -25.58
CA PRO A 32 -28.46 -4.65 -25.12
C PRO A 32 -28.45 -4.50 -23.59
N GLU A 33 -29.27 -5.28 -22.87
CA GLU A 33 -29.31 -5.29 -21.40
C GLU A 33 -28.07 -6.01 -20.84
N ASP A 34 -27.75 -7.19 -21.38
CA ASP A 34 -26.55 -7.93 -21.00
C ASP A 34 -25.27 -7.15 -21.32
N ALA A 35 -25.26 -6.42 -22.44
CA ALA A 35 -24.16 -5.54 -22.81
C ALA A 35 -23.94 -4.42 -21.77
N ARG A 36 -25.02 -3.85 -21.23
CA ARG A 36 -24.93 -2.85 -20.17
C ARG A 36 -24.44 -3.44 -18.86
N LEU A 37 -24.94 -4.63 -18.48
CA LEU A 37 -24.46 -5.33 -17.29
C LEU A 37 -22.96 -5.61 -17.40
N LEU A 38 -22.49 -6.06 -18.56
CA LEU A 38 -21.07 -6.28 -18.81
C LEU A 38 -20.25 -4.99 -18.68
N GLN A 39 -20.75 -3.87 -19.22
CA GLN A 39 -20.10 -2.57 -19.06
C GLN A 39 -19.96 -2.17 -17.59
N VAL A 40 -21.02 -2.35 -16.80
CA VAL A 40 -20.99 -2.07 -15.35
C VAL A 40 -19.96 -2.95 -14.64
N CYS A 41 -19.90 -4.24 -14.94
CA CYS A 41 -18.90 -5.15 -14.37
C CYS A 41 -17.46 -4.72 -14.74
N ILE A 42 -17.22 -4.35 -16.00
CA ILE A 42 -15.91 -3.86 -16.45
C ILE A 42 -15.52 -2.57 -15.71
N ASP A 43 -16.45 -1.64 -15.53
CA ASP A 43 -16.19 -0.38 -14.81
C ASP A 43 -15.86 -0.63 -13.32
N GLN A 44 -16.56 -1.59 -12.68
CA GLN A 44 -16.26 -1.99 -11.30
C GLN A 44 -14.86 -2.60 -11.17
N LEU A 45 -14.51 -3.53 -12.08
CA LEU A 45 -13.19 -4.16 -12.12
C LEU A 45 -12.08 -3.13 -12.35
N ARG A 46 -12.31 -2.18 -13.26
CA ARG A 46 -11.38 -1.08 -13.51
C ARG A 46 -11.15 -0.23 -12.26
N ALA A 47 -12.22 0.11 -11.53
CA ALA A 47 -12.11 0.89 -10.31
C ALA A 47 -11.32 0.14 -9.22
N GLN A 48 -11.60 -1.14 -9.03
CA GLN A 48 -10.88 -2.00 -8.08
C GLN A 48 -9.39 -2.15 -8.44
N ALA A 49 -9.09 -2.41 -9.72
CA ALA A 49 -7.71 -2.50 -10.21
C ALA A 49 -6.94 -1.20 -9.96
N ARG A 50 -7.56 -0.04 -10.21
CA ARG A 50 -6.98 1.29 -9.95
C ARG A 50 -6.61 1.48 -8.47
N THR A 51 -7.48 1.04 -7.57
CA THR A 51 -7.22 1.10 -6.12
C THR A 51 -6.01 0.25 -5.75
N LEU A 52 -5.95 -0.99 -6.25
CA LEU A 52 -4.81 -1.89 -6.04
C LEU A 52 -3.50 -1.32 -6.59
N GLU A 53 -3.51 -0.73 -7.79
CA GLU A 53 -2.34 -0.05 -8.36
C GLU A 53 -1.83 1.07 -7.45
N ASN A 54 -2.74 1.89 -6.91
CA ASN A 54 -2.39 2.98 -6.00
C ASN A 54 -1.78 2.46 -4.69
N GLU A 55 -2.35 1.40 -4.11
CA GLU A 55 -1.84 0.79 -2.89
C GLU A 55 -0.45 0.19 -3.08
N VAL A 56 -0.24 -0.55 -4.17
CA VAL A 56 1.06 -1.11 -4.52
C VAL A 56 2.08 0.00 -4.79
N SER A 57 1.70 1.05 -5.51
CA SER A 57 2.58 2.20 -5.79
C SER A 57 2.99 2.90 -4.50
N LYS A 58 2.04 3.14 -3.59
CA LYS A 58 2.31 3.72 -2.27
C LYS A 58 3.25 2.84 -1.45
N LYS A 59 3.04 1.53 -1.45
CA LYS A 59 3.89 0.58 -0.73
C LYS A 59 5.32 0.59 -1.26
N ARG A 60 5.48 0.50 -2.60
CA ARG A 60 6.79 0.56 -3.26
C ARG A 60 7.51 1.87 -2.97
N TRP A 61 6.83 3.01 -3.07
CA TRP A 61 7.40 4.30 -2.71
C TRP A 61 7.92 4.31 -1.27
N ASN A 62 7.14 3.81 -0.32
CA ASN A 62 7.54 3.78 1.09
C ASN A 62 8.73 2.87 1.33
N GLU A 63 8.79 1.71 0.66
CA GLU A 63 9.91 0.78 0.70
C GLU A 63 11.18 1.40 0.10
N ASP A 64 11.07 2.05 -1.05
CA ASP A 64 12.16 2.76 -1.70
C ASP A 64 12.70 3.88 -0.81
N ALA A 65 11.82 4.73 -0.28
CA ALA A 65 12.20 5.79 0.64
C ALA A 65 12.81 5.25 1.95
N ALA A 66 12.40 4.07 2.40
CA ALA A 66 13.01 3.42 3.56
C ALA A 66 14.43 2.94 3.25
N ARG A 67 14.67 2.36 2.08
CA ARG A 67 16.01 1.98 1.62
C ARG A 67 16.92 3.19 1.47
N ASP A 68 16.41 4.28 0.89
CA ASP A 68 17.17 5.52 0.72
C ASP A 68 17.58 6.10 2.08
N ARG A 69 16.67 6.11 3.06
CA ARG A 69 17.00 6.54 4.44
C ARG A 69 18.07 5.67 5.09
N LEU A 70 18.05 4.35 4.87
CA LEU A 70 19.07 3.46 5.42
C LEU A 70 20.43 3.73 4.78
N ALA A 71 20.49 3.83 3.45
CA ALA A 71 21.72 4.14 2.72
C ALA A 71 22.29 5.51 3.15
N GLU A 72 21.43 6.51 3.31
CA GLU A 72 21.85 7.83 3.79
C GLU A 72 22.37 7.78 5.23
N THR A 73 21.73 6.99 6.11
CA THR A 73 22.19 6.78 7.49
C THR A 73 23.59 6.16 7.50
N ASP A 74 23.84 5.16 6.67
CA ASP A 74 25.14 4.50 6.56
C ASP A 74 26.23 5.49 6.08
N ASN A 75 25.89 6.34 5.10
CA ASN A 75 26.79 7.41 4.62
C ASN A 75 27.11 8.41 5.73
N ILE A 76 26.11 8.86 6.48
CA ILE A 76 26.28 9.79 7.61
C ILE A 76 27.16 9.15 8.70
N LEU A 77 26.96 7.88 9.03
CA LEU A 77 27.77 7.15 10.01
C LEU A 77 29.23 7.03 9.56
N ALA A 78 29.45 6.72 8.27
CA ALA A 78 30.79 6.67 7.70
C ALA A 78 31.48 8.04 7.74
N GLU A 79 30.76 9.12 7.44
CA GLU A 79 31.30 10.48 7.49
C GLU A 79 31.62 10.93 8.93
N LEU A 80 30.81 10.53 9.91
CA LEU A 80 31.05 10.84 11.32
C LEU A 80 32.35 10.20 11.85
N GLN A 81 32.77 9.06 11.27
CA GLN A 81 34.00 8.36 11.64
C GLN A 81 35.26 8.95 10.98
N ARG A 82 35.12 9.88 10.02
CA ARG A 82 36.27 10.49 9.34
C ARG A 82 36.97 11.53 10.22
N PRO A 83 38.31 11.50 10.34
CA PRO A 83 39.06 12.53 11.05
C PRO A 83 38.83 13.92 10.42
N GLY A 84 38.44 14.91 11.23
CA GLY A 84 38.17 16.27 10.75
C GLY A 84 36.77 16.48 10.17
N SER A 85 35.87 15.50 10.27
CA SER A 85 34.47 15.62 9.83
C SER A 85 33.74 16.79 10.50
N ASN A 86 32.92 17.48 9.70
CA ASN A 86 32.03 18.55 10.15
C ASN A 86 30.64 18.03 10.57
N VAL A 87 30.37 16.73 10.42
CA VAL A 87 29.11 16.11 10.82
C VAL A 87 29.10 15.91 12.34
N ARG A 88 28.07 16.42 13.02
CA ARG A 88 27.86 16.25 14.46
C ARG A 88 26.43 15.81 14.72
N LEU A 89 26.26 14.80 15.58
CA LEU A 89 24.94 14.46 16.08
C LEU A 89 24.42 15.58 16.98
N PHE A 90 23.13 15.90 16.86
CA PHE A 90 22.49 16.74 17.86
C PHE A 90 22.62 16.07 19.23
N PRO A 91 22.94 16.84 20.29
CA PRO A 91 22.99 16.29 21.63
C PRO A 91 21.63 15.68 21.97
N VAL A 92 21.64 14.47 22.50
CA VAL A 92 20.41 13.81 22.97
C VAL A 92 19.85 14.65 24.12
N ALA A 93 18.72 15.32 23.89
CA ALA A 93 18.01 15.99 24.96
C ALA A 93 17.51 14.92 25.95
N PRO A 94 17.79 15.05 27.27
CA PRO A 94 17.28 14.10 28.24
C PRO A 94 15.76 14.08 28.16
N ARG A 95 15.19 12.88 27.99
CA ARG A 95 13.73 12.73 28.04
C ARG A 95 13.30 13.12 29.45
N PRO A 96 12.31 14.02 29.61
CA PRO A 96 11.98 14.61 30.91
C PRO A 96 11.49 13.61 31.97
N PHE A 97 11.27 12.33 31.63
CA PHE A 97 10.83 11.30 32.57
C PHE A 97 11.49 9.95 32.27
N SER A 98 12.55 9.59 33.02
CA SER A 98 13.11 8.23 33.03
C SER A 98 12.43 7.30 34.05
N ASP A 99 11.46 7.81 34.82
CA ASP A 99 11.04 7.20 36.09
C ASP A 99 9.53 6.84 36.13
N GLY A 100 8.85 6.85 34.98
CA GLY A 100 7.53 6.20 34.86
C GLY A 100 6.35 6.83 35.61
N ARG A 101 6.28 8.16 35.79
CA ARG A 101 5.02 8.82 36.20
C ARG A 101 4.81 10.15 35.47
N PRO A 102 3.61 10.40 34.90
CA PRO A 102 3.12 11.76 34.74
C PRO A 102 2.61 12.22 36.11
N LYS A 103 3.27 13.19 36.74
CA LYS A 103 2.67 13.93 37.85
C LYS A 103 2.36 15.35 37.41
N GLY A 104 1.06 15.64 37.39
CA GLY A 104 0.46 16.94 37.11
C GLY A 104 -0.30 16.86 35.79
N GLY A 105 -1.63 16.77 35.75
CA GLY A 105 -2.63 17.15 36.74
C GLY A 105 -3.72 17.89 35.97
N ALA A 106 -4.97 17.49 36.16
CA ALA A 106 -6.13 18.06 35.50
C ALA A 106 -6.21 19.59 35.63
N ALA A 107 -6.49 20.27 34.51
CA ALA A 107 -7.39 21.42 34.38
C ALA A 107 -7.59 21.72 32.89
#